data_AF-A0A952P628-F1
#
_entry.id   AF-A0A952P628-F1
#
_cell.length_a   1.000
_cell.length_b   1.000
_cell.length_c   1.000
_cell.angle_alpha   90.00
_cell.angle_beta   90.00
_cell.angle_gamma   90.00
#
_symmetry.space_group_name_H-M   'P 1'
#
loop_
_entity.id
_entity.type
_entity.pdbx_description
1 polymer ?
#
loop_
_entity_poly.entity_id
_entity_poly.type
_entity_poly.pdbx_seq_one_letter_code
_entity_poly.pdbx_strand_id
1 'polypeptide(L)'
;MSLGKVLDVHIGEVKVARNGETLKAILGSCVGIGLIWRRRGLCGLAHCLLPKSPVPTFVIGARFVDQAFPSLLALLKAHPEDYPELELILVGGGNMTNP
;
A
#
# COMPACT_ATOMS: atom_id res chain seq x y z
N MET A 1 2.18 11.22 25.33
CA MET A 1 2.20 10.45 24.07
C MET A 1 1.84 11.44 22.96
N SER A 2 2.79 11.81 22.10
CA SER A 2 2.48 12.64 20.93
C SER A 2 1.49 11.86 20.05
N LEU A 3 0.38 12.46 19.64
CA LEU A 3 -0.49 11.86 18.64
C LEU A 3 0.35 11.69 17.36
N GLY A 4 0.64 10.44 17.00
CA GLY A 4 1.36 10.13 15.78
C GLY A 4 0.66 10.76 14.57
N LYS A 5 1.45 11.24 13.61
CA LYS A 5 0.94 11.93 12.41
C LYS A 5 0.19 10.92 11.54
N VAL A 6 -1.10 11.17 11.29
CA VAL A 6 -1.91 10.34 10.38
C VAL A 6 -1.81 10.90 8.97
N LEU A 7 -1.53 10.02 8.00
CA LEU A 7 -1.44 10.32 6.58
C LEU A 7 -2.52 9.52 5.84
N ASP A 8 -3.45 10.22 5.21
CA ASP A 8 -4.44 9.58 4.35
C ASP A 8 -3.80 9.10 3.05
N VAL A 9 -4.18 7.91 2.59
CA VAL A 9 -3.78 7.31 1.32
C VAL A 9 -5.03 7.23 0.43
N HIS A 10 -5.14 8.20 -0.47
CA HIS A 10 -6.29 8.33 -1.35
C HIS A 10 -6.25 7.28 -2.47
N ILE A 11 -7.38 7.09 -3.15
CA ILE A 11 -7.50 6.14 -4.27
C ILE A 11 -6.40 6.41 -5.30
N GLY A 12 -5.66 5.37 -5.68
CA GLY A 12 -4.56 5.43 -6.64
C GLY A 12 -3.21 5.87 -6.05
N GLU A 13 -3.16 6.25 -4.78
CA GLU A 13 -1.92 6.63 -4.10
C GLU A 13 -1.23 5.44 -3.43
N VAL A 14 0.09 5.58 -3.30
CA VAL A 14 0.94 4.76 -2.45
C VAL A 14 1.79 5.68 -1.58
N LYS A 15 1.87 5.38 -0.29
CA LYS A 15 2.70 6.12 0.68
C LYS A 15 3.50 5.16 1.54
N VAL A 16 4.61 5.67 2.08
CA VAL A 16 5.43 5.00 3.09
C VAL A 16 5.49 5.87 4.33
N ALA A 17 5.57 5.23 5.50
CA ALA A 17 5.64 5.86 6.80
C ALA A 17 6.77 5.27 7.63
N ARG A 18 7.26 6.07 8.58
CA ARG A 18 8.24 5.66 9.59
C ARG A 18 7.58 5.58 10.97
N ASN A 19 8.33 5.09 11.95
CA ASN A 19 7.90 5.09 13.35
C ASN A 19 7.30 6.44 13.79
N GLY A 20 6.09 6.41 14.32
CA GLY A 20 5.34 7.60 14.76
C GLY A 20 4.40 8.19 13.70
N GLU A 21 4.39 7.66 12.48
CA GLU A 21 3.42 7.99 11.44
C GLU A 21 2.45 6.82 11.19
N THR A 22 1.21 7.13 10.86
CA THR A 22 0.17 6.14 10.55
C THR A 22 -0.37 6.38 9.14
N LEU A 23 -0.36 5.36 8.28
CA LEU A 23 -1.03 5.39 6.99
C LEU A 23 -2.47 4.92 7.15
N LYS A 24 -3.43 5.64 6.56
CA LYS A 24 -4.86 5.33 6.67
C LYS A 24 -5.52 5.38 5.29
N ALA A 25 -6.32 4.38 4.97
CA ALA A 25 -7.19 4.37 3.80
C ALA A 25 -8.59 3.93 4.22
N ILE A 26 -9.61 4.52 3.60
CA ILE A 26 -11.00 4.04 3.70
C ILE A 26 -11.26 3.21 2.44
N LEU A 27 -11.70 1.97 2.63
CA LEU A 27 -11.88 1.00 1.54
C LEU A 27 -13.36 0.64 1.36
N GLY A 28 -13.75 0.42 0.11
CA GLY A 28 -15.03 -0.17 -0.31
C GLY A 28 -14.76 -1.36 -1.23
N SER A 29 -15.09 -1.23 -2.51
CA SER A 29 -14.76 -2.24 -3.55
C SER A 29 -13.29 -2.23 -3.98
N CYS A 30 -12.57 -1.14 -3.69
CA CYS A 30 -11.13 -1.04 -3.84
C CYS A 30 -10.36 -2.00 -2.91
N VAL A 31 -9.07 -2.17 -3.18
CA VAL A 31 -8.18 -3.05 -2.41
C VAL A 31 -7.01 -2.25 -1.85
N GLY A 32 -6.80 -2.35 -0.54
CA GLY A 32 -5.61 -1.84 0.15
C GLY A 32 -4.53 -2.91 0.25
N ILE A 33 -3.30 -2.56 -0.12
CA ILE A 33 -2.11 -3.39 0.03
C ILE A 33 -1.17 -2.73 1.03
N GLY A 34 -0.96 -3.36 2.18
CA GLY A 34 -0.03 -2.93 3.22
C GLY A 34 1.22 -3.80 3.26
N LEU A 35 2.39 -3.18 3.41
CA LEU A 35 3.64 -3.87 3.75
C LEU A 35 4.16 -3.31 5.07
N ILE A 36 4.47 -4.19 6.02
CA ILE A 36 5.10 -3.80 7.30
C ILE A 36 6.50 -4.41 7.36
N TRP A 37 7.48 -3.56 7.65
CA TRP A 37 8.87 -3.95 7.86
C TRP A 37 9.33 -3.58 9.27
N ARG A 38 9.01 -4.46 10.23
CA ARG A 38 9.20 -4.17 11.67
C ARG A 38 10.66 -3.91 12.02
N ARG A 39 11.59 -4.72 11.48
CA ARG A 39 13.03 -4.57 11.74
C ARG A 39 13.57 -3.20 11.32
N ARG A 40 13.02 -2.61 10.26
CA ARG A 40 13.43 -1.28 9.76
C ARG A 40 12.56 -0.12 10.26
N GLY A 41 11.48 -0.39 11.01
CA GLY A 41 10.54 0.63 11.47
C GLY A 41 9.85 1.37 10.32
N LEU A 42 9.53 0.64 9.24
CA LEU A 42 8.90 1.16 8.03
C LEU A 42 7.58 0.43 7.75
N CYS A 43 6.65 1.13 7.12
CA CYS A 43 5.52 0.49 6.45
C CYS A 43 5.16 1.25 5.17
N GLY A 44 4.42 0.57 4.29
CA GLY A 44 3.83 1.15 3.10
C GLY A 44 2.36 0.76 2.98
N LEU A 45 1.56 1.63 2.36
CA LEU A 45 0.16 1.38 2.05
C LEU A 45 -0.16 1.90 0.65
N ALA A 46 -0.78 1.06 -0.16
CA ALA A 46 -1.26 1.38 -1.50
C ALA A 46 -2.79 1.19 -1.57
N HIS A 47 -3.49 2.12 -2.22
CA HIS A 47 -4.94 2.10 -2.38
C HIS A 47 -5.32 1.84 -3.84
N CYS A 48 -5.61 0.58 -4.16
CA CYS A 48 -5.81 0.10 -5.52
C CYS A 48 -7.27 0.17 -5.96
N LEU A 49 -7.51 0.69 -7.16
CA LEU A 49 -8.85 0.79 -7.75
C LEU A 49 -9.13 -0.34 -8.74
N LEU A 50 -8.11 -0.74 -9.51
CA LEU A 50 -8.25 -1.65 -10.64
C LEU A 50 -7.23 -2.80 -10.55
N PRO A 51 -7.52 -3.98 -11.12
CA PRO A 51 -6.65 -5.14 -10.99
C PRO A 51 -5.37 -5.05 -11.83
N LYS A 52 -5.45 -4.54 -13.06
CA LYS A 52 -4.35 -4.60 -14.04
C LYS A 52 -4.24 -3.33 -14.87
N SER A 53 -3.03 -2.82 -15.05
CA SER A 53 -2.78 -1.66 -15.91
C SER A 53 -2.95 -2.05 -17.39
N PRO A 54 -3.60 -1.20 -18.22
CA PRO A 54 -3.68 -1.42 -19.66
C PRO A 54 -2.32 -1.27 -20.34
N VAL A 55 -1.39 -0.52 -19.73
CA VAL A 55 -0.03 -0.30 -20.23
C VAL A 55 0.96 -0.54 -19.08
N PRO A 56 1.94 -1.45 -19.24
CA PRO A 56 2.99 -1.61 -18.25
C PRO A 56 3.72 -0.28 -18.02
N THR A 57 3.92 0.07 -16.75
CA THR A 57 4.59 1.31 -16.37
C THR A 57 5.49 1.07 -15.16
N PHE A 58 6.63 1.77 -15.14
CA PHE A 58 7.55 1.79 -14.02
C PHE A 58 7.36 3.03 -13.14
N VAL A 59 6.39 3.88 -13.47
CA VAL A 59 6.06 5.07 -12.67
C VAL A 59 5.44 4.60 -11.35
N ILE A 60 5.84 5.24 -10.25
CA ILE A 60 5.25 5.00 -8.93
C ILE A 60 3.77 5.34 -8.97
N GLY A 61 2.93 4.39 -8.58
CA GLY A 61 1.49 4.57 -8.50
C GLY A 61 0.78 3.33 -7.98
N ALA A 62 -0.46 3.52 -7.56
CA ALA A 62 -1.27 2.43 -7.02
C ALA A 62 -2.66 2.35 -7.62
N ARG A 63 -2.93 2.99 -8.77
CA ARG A 63 -4.24 2.85 -9.41
C ARG A 63 -4.54 1.39 -9.75
N PHE A 64 -3.52 0.64 -10.15
CA PHE A 64 -3.59 -0.76 -10.52
C PHE A 64 -2.79 -1.65 -9.56
N VAL A 65 -3.30 -2.84 -9.23
CA VAL A 65 -2.64 -3.78 -8.29
C VAL A 65 -1.27 -4.23 -8.79
N ASP A 66 -1.14 -4.52 -10.08
CA ASP A 66 0.11 -4.93 -10.72
C ASP A 66 1.19 -3.82 -10.74
N GLN A 67 0.80 -2.56 -10.59
CA GLN A 67 1.70 -1.41 -10.42
C GLN A 67 1.99 -1.10 -8.94
N ALA A 68 0.99 -1.27 -8.07
CA ALA A 68 1.05 -0.91 -6.66
C ALA A 68 2.11 -1.70 -5.88
N PHE A 69 2.17 -3.02 -6.10
CA PHE A 69 3.10 -3.88 -5.37
C PHE A 69 4.57 -3.57 -5.71
N PRO A 70 4.98 -3.45 -6.99
CA PRO A 70 6.31 -2.94 -7.33
C PRO A 70 6.60 -1.55 -6.77
N SER A 71 5.61 -0.65 -6.77
CA SER A 71 5.77 0.71 -6.23
C SER A 71 6.06 0.69 -4.72
N LEU A 72 5.37 -0.16 -3.95
CA LEU A 72 5.61 -0.34 -2.52
C LEU A 72 7.04 -0.85 -2.25
N LEU A 73 7.47 -1.88 -2.96
CA LEU A 73 8.83 -2.43 -2.82
C LEU A 73 9.90 -1.39 -3.17
N ALA A 74 9.71 -0.64 -4.26
CA ALA A 74 10.62 0.43 -4.67
C ALA A 74 10.72 1.55 -3.62
N LEU A 75 9.59 2.00 -3.07
CA LEU A 75 9.55 3.06 -2.05
C LEU A 75 10.14 2.61 -0.72
N LEU A 76 9.94 1.35 -0.33
CA LEU A 76 10.56 0.74 0.85
C LEU A 76 12.04 0.37 0.62
N LYS A 77 12.50 0.39 -0.63
CA LYS A 77 13.81 -0.10 -1.07
C LYS A 77 14.04 -1.55 -0.60
N ALA A 78 13.00 -2.37 -0.74
CA ALA A 78 13.04 -3.79 -0.41
C ALA A 78 13.50 -4.61 -1.61
N HIS A 79 14.42 -5.54 -1.35
CA HIS A 79 14.94 -6.48 -2.33
C HIS A 79 14.49 -7.92 -1.98
N PRO A 80 14.59 -8.89 -2.90
CA PRO A 80 14.14 -10.27 -2.65
C PRO A 80 14.67 -10.91 -1.38
N GLU A 81 15.91 -10.61 -1.00
CA GLU A 81 16.53 -11.05 0.26
C GLU A 81 15.85 -10.50 1.53
N ASP A 82 15.15 -9.37 1.42
CA ASP A 82 14.43 -8.74 2.53
C ASP A 82 13.01 -9.32 2.71
N TYR A 83 12.46 -10.01 1.70
CA TYR A 83 11.06 -10.45 1.71
C TYR A 83 10.65 -11.33 2.90
N PRO A 84 11.52 -12.22 3.43
CA PRO A 84 11.19 -12.98 4.65
C PRO A 84 10.89 -12.11 5.87
N GLU A 85 11.28 -10.83 5.87
CA GLU A 85 11.03 -9.88 6.96
C GLU A 85 9.80 -8.99 6.74
N LEU A 86 9.20 -9.04 5.55
CA LEU A 86 8.04 -8.23 5.19
C LEU A 86 6.74 -8.96 5.54
N GLU A 87 5.87 -8.27 6.27
CA GLU A 87 4.51 -8.70 6.49
C GLU A 87 3.59 -8.04 5.47
N LEU A 88 2.90 -8.85 4.66
CA LEU A 88 1.92 -8.40 3.67
C LEU A 88 0.51 -8.46 4.25
N ILE A 89 -0.21 -7.35 4.13
CA ILE A 89 -1.61 -7.22 4.51
C ILE A 89 -2.42 -6.85 3.28
N LEU A 90 -3.50 -7.59 3.02
CA LEU A 90 -4.42 -7.34 1.91
C LEU A 90 -5.85 -7.23 2.45
N VAL A 91 -6.52 -6.11 2.18
CA VAL A 91 -7.87 -5.82 2.69
C VAL A 91 -8.70 -5.11 1.62
N GLY A 92 -10.03 -5.27 1.63
CA GLY A 92 -10.95 -4.60 0.70
C GLY A 92 -11.63 -5.58 -0.25
N GLY A 93 -12.00 -5.13 -1.44
CA GLY A 93 -12.71 -5.94 -2.43
C GLY A 93 -14.17 -6.20 -2.07
N GLY A 94 -14.77 -5.33 -1.24
CA GLY A 94 -16.17 -5.47 -0.85
C GLY A 94 -17.13 -5.27 -2.02
N ASN A 95 -18.17 -6.10 -2.11
CA ASN A 95 -19.25 -5.87 -3.06
C ASN A 95 -20.26 -4.87 -2.47
N MET A 96 -20.03 -3.58 -2.72
CA MET A 96 -20.83 -2.48 -2.17
C MET A 96 -22.17 -2.27 -2.89
N THR A 97 -22.43 -3.02 -3.97
CA THR A 97 -23.63 -2.89 -4.81
C THR A 97 -24.52 -4.13 -4.78
N ASN A 98 -24.19 -5.13 -3.95
CA ASN A 98 -25.14 -6.20 -3.69
C ASN A 98 -26.31 -5.62 -2.88
N PRO A 99 -27.58 -5.85 -3.26
CA PRO A 99 -28.68 -5.59 -2.35
C PRO A 99 -28.56 -6.43 -1.07
#